data_AF-K0IFX2-F1
#
_entry.id   AF-K0IFX2-F1
#
_cell.length_a   1.000
_cell.length_b   1.000
_cell.length_c   1.000
_cell.angle_alpha   90.00
_cell.angle_beta   90.00
_cell.angle_gamma   90.00
#
_symmetry.space_group_name_H-M   'P 1'
#
loop_
_entity.id
_entity.type
_entity.pdbx_description
1 polymer ?
#
loop_
_entity_poly.entity_id
_entity_poly.type
_entity_poly.pdbx_seq_one_letter_code
_entity_poly.pdbx_strand_id
1 'polypeptide(L)'
;MAGLSFTGFFLMAYGEKGQMNLRQASIFIVTSFVVMSLFGSLPYIYLTRLGRTLMAICSVNSLFESASGFTTTGLSMITQPENLPQSFNFYRAYTQWVDGLSFIYLVMIFFPEEKLSAWKSVLGGGMLQFKEFLVTLVCIFSVYTVVLVFLLLLTGQIADIYAVSAVFATITGGGFFAYLRFYFAGQHWFPRSHQRRHDTLRAPLRLPLLHL
;
A
#
# COMPACT_ATOMS: atom_id res chain seq x y z
N MET A 1 20.33 -6.18 -7.74
CA MET A 1 20.20 -5.69 -6.35
C MET A 1 21.52 -5.20 -5.75
N ALA A 2 22.67 -5.85 -6.01
CA ALA A 2 23.98 -5.39 -5.53
C ALA A 2 24.37 -3.96 -5.96
N GLY A 3 24.00 -3.51 -7.17
CA GLY A 3 24.30 -2.16 -7.65
C GLY A 3 23.62 -1.04 -6.84
N LEU A 4 22.39 -1.26 -6.35
CA LEU A 4 21.65 -0.27 -5.55
C LEU A 4 22.26 -0.08 -4.16
N SER A 5 22.69 -1.16 -3.54
CA SER A 5 23.44 -1.12 -2.28
C SER A 5 24.79 -0.44 -2.46
N PHE A 6 25.45 -0.66 -3.60
CA PHE A 6 26.73 -0.02 -3.93
C PHE A 6 26.57 1.49 -4.15
N THR A 7 25.58 1.91 -4.94
CA THR A 7 25.29 3.34 -5.18
C THR A 7 24.86 4.03 -3.88
N GLY A 8 24.04 3.38 -3.04
CA GLY A 8 23.64 3.90 -1.74
C GLY A 8 24.81 4.04 -0.76
N PHE A 9 25.70 3.05 -0.73
CA PHE A 9 26.92 3.09 0.07
C PHE A 9 27.88 4.19 -0.40
N PHE A 10 28.04 4.37 -1.71
CA PHE A 10 28.84 5.46 -2.28
C PHE A 10 28.27 6.84 -1.95
N LEU A 11 26.95 7.04 -2.09
CA LEU A 11 26.29 8.30 -1.70
C LEU A 11 26.47 8.61 -0.21
N MET A 12 26.44 7.58 0.65
CA MET A 12 26.66 7.74 2.08
C MET A 12 28.12 8.03 2.43
N ALA A 13 29.07 7.51 1.65
CA ALA A 13 30.50 7.75 1.83
C ALA A 13 30.94 9.16 1.40
N TYR A 14 30.29 9.74 0.38
CA TYR A 14 30.59 11.09 -0.14
C TYR A 14 29.72 12.20 0.46
N GLY A 15 28.74 11.86 1.31
CA GLY A 15 27.85 12.84 1.93
C GLY A 15 28.52 13.60 3.09
N GLU A 16 28.64 14.92 2.97
CA GLU A 16 29.02 15.76 4.11
C GLU A 16 27.92 15.75 5.18
N LYS A 17 28.33 15.52 6.44
CA LYS A 17 27.44 15.56 7.60
C LYS A 17 27.18 17.03 8.02
N GLY A 18 26.50 17.77 7.17
CA GLY A 18 26.03 19.13 7.45
C GLY A 18 24.64 19.14 8.08
N GLN A 19 24.34 20.17 8.88
CA GLN A 19 22.95 20.43 9.30
C GLN A 19 22.12 20.81 8.07
N MET A 20 21.12 20.01 7.72
CA MET A 20 20.23 20.31 6.60
C MET A 20 19.23 21.40 7.00
N ASN A 21 19.09 22.42 6.15
CA ASN A 21 18.04 23.42 6.31
C ASN A 21 16.67 22.81 5.91
N LEU A 22 15.56 23.35 6.40
CA LEU A 22 14.20 22.84 6.15
C LEU A 22 13.92 22.67 4.65
N ARG A 23 14.35 23.63 3.81
CA ARG A 23 14.21 23.55 2.34
C ARG A 23 14.92 22.33 1.75
N GLN A 24 16.15 22.06 2.18
CA GLN A 24 16.93 20.91 1.70
C GLN A 24 16.29 19.61 2.16
N ALA A 25 15.82 19.57 3.40
CA ALA A 25 15.14 18.43 3.98
C ALA A 25 13.81 18.12 3.25
N SER A 26 13.00 19.14 2.91
CA SER A 26 11.76 18.96 2.14
C SER A 26 12.02 18.43 0.72
N ILE A 27 13.02 18.98 0.02
CA ILE A 27 13.40 18.49 -1.32
C ILE A 27 13.87 17.03 -1.24
N PHE A 28 14.64 16.69 -0.20
CA PHE A 28 15.13 15.34 0.04
C PHE A 28 13.98 14.34 0.22
N ILE A 29 12.96 14.66 1.04
CA ILE A 29 11.79 13.78 1.21
C ILE A 29 11.07 13.57 -0.13
N VAL A 30 10.74 14.63 -0.85
CA VAL A 30 9.98 14.49 -2.11
C VAL A 30 10.77 13.64 -3.10
N THR A 31 12.08 13.87 -3.20
CA THR A 31 12.95 13.09 -4.08
C THR A 31 13.03 11.62 -3.65
N SER A 32 13.08 11.34 -2.34
CA SER A 32 13.13 9.96 -1.85
C SER A 32 11.85 9.19 -2.17
N PHE A 33 10.66 9.78 -2.03
CA PHE A 33 9.40 9.15 -2.41
C PHE A 33 9.31 8.89 -3.91
N VAL A 34 9.78 9.82 -4.75
CA VAL A 34 9.83 9.62 -6.21
C VAL A 34 10.76 8.47 -6.58
N VAL A 35 11.95 8.45 -5.99
CA VAL A 35 12.95 7.39 -6.25
C VAL A 35 12.44 6.03 -5.75
N MET A 36 11.86 5.97 -4.54
CA MET A 36 11.24 4.75 -4.00
C MET A 36 10.11 4.27 -4.90
N SER A 37 9.23 5.15 -5.39
CA SER A 37 8.13 4.78 -6.28
C SER A 37 8.64 4.26 -7.64
N LEU A 38 9.71 4.84 -8.17
CA LEU A 38 10.36 4.38 -9.39
C LEU A 38 10.95 2.97 -9.21
N PHE A 39 11.70 2.73 -8.14
CA PHE A 39 12.27 1.41 -7.86
C PHE A 39 11.19 0.39 -7.49
N GLY A 40 10.18 0.82 -6.75
CA GLY A 40 9.04 0.02 -6.37
C GLY A 40 8.18 -0.44 -7.54
N SER A 41 8.19 0.31 -8.65
CA SER A 41 7.49 -0.02 -9.90
C SER A 41 8.13 -1.17 -10.67
N LEU A 42 9.42 -1.46 -10.44
CA LEU A 42 10.17 -2.50 -11.16
C LEU A 42 9.47 -3.87 -11.17
N PRO A 43 9.08 -4.47 -10.02
CA PRO A 43 8.37 -5.75 -10.02
C PRO A 43 7.05 -5.71 -10.80
N TYR A 44 6.32 -4.59 -10.77
CA TYR A 44 5.10 -4.42 -11.56
C TYR A 44 5.39 -4.43 -13.07
N ILE A 45 6.47 -3.77 -13.51
CA ILE A 45 6.91 -3.74 -14.92
C ILE A 45 7.35 -5.14 -15.39
N TYR A 46 8.09 -5.88 -14.56
CA TYR A 46 8.51 -7.24 -14.89
C TYR A 46 7.33 -8.20 -15.02
N LEU A 47 6.30 -8.04 -14.17
CA LEU A 47 5.08 -8.85 -14.24
C LEU A 47 4.34 -8.64 -15.57
N THR A 48 4.25 -7.40 -16.05
CA THR A 48 3.67 -7.04 -17.35
C THR A 48 4.41 -7.72 -18.51
N ARG A 49 5.75 -7.80 -18.45
CA ARG A 49 6.56 -8.42 -19.52
C ARG A 49 6.39 -9.94 -19.62
N LEU A 50 6.03 -10.61 -18.53
CA LEU A 50 5.88 -12.07 -18.47
C LEU A 50 4.52 -12.57 -18.99
N GLY A 51 3.67 -11.69 -19.54
CA GLY A 51 2.43 -12.07 -20.23
C GLY A 51 1.35 -12.71 -19.35
N ARG A 52 1.50 -12.64 -18.02
CA ARG A 52 0.58 -13.27 -17.05
C ARG A 52 -0.64 -12.41 -16.71
N THR A 53 -0.72 -11.19 -17.25
CA THR A 53 -1.90 -10.33 -17.12
C THR A 53 -2.19 -9.67 -18.46
N LEU A 54 -3.42 -9.83 -18.93
CA LEU A 54 -3.99 -9.28 -20.15
C LEU A 54 -4.26 -7.77 -19.95
N MET A 55 -3.20 -6.97 -19.79
CA MET A 55 -3.33 -5.52 -19.89
C MET A 55 -2.00 -4.93 -20.28
N ALA A 56 -2.00 -4.18 -21.39
CA ALA A 56 -0.93 -3.26 -21.74
C ALA A 56 -0.84 -2.21 -20.62
N ILE A 57 -0.09 -2.52 -19.57
CA ILE A 57 0.16 -1.60 -18.47
C ILE A 57 1.17 -0.59 -19.01
N CYS A 58 0.68 0.60 -19.36
CA CYS A 58 1.51 1.79 -19.48
C CYS A 58 2.44 1.85 -18.26
N SER A 59 3.70 2.24 -18.44
CA SER A 59 4.66 2.47 -17.34
C SER A 59 4.05 3.33 -16.22
N VAL A 60 3.10 4.20 -16.57
CA VAL A 60 2.30 5.03 -15.66
C VAL A 60 1.46 4.23 -14.66
N ASN A 61 0.78 3.14 -15.05
CA ASN A 61 -0.07 2.40 -14.09
C ASN A 61 0.79 1.59 -13.11
N SER A 62 1.93 1.05 -13.54
CA SER A 62 2.89 0.41 -12.64
C SER A 62 3.49 1.41 -11.64
N LEU A 63 3.79 2.63 -12.10
CA LEU A 63 4.24 3.70 -11.23
C LEU A 63 3.14 4.15 -10.26
N PHE A 64 1.89 4.23 -10.72
CA PHE A 64 0.75 4.57 -9.88
C PHE A 64 0.53 3.52 -8.78
N GLU A 65 0.54 2.22 -9.13
CA GLU A 65 0.38 1.13 -8.17
C GLU A 65 1.51 1.11 -7.14
N SER A 66 2.74 1.41 -7.57
CA SER A 66 3.86 1.54 -6.65
C SER A 66 3.72 2.77 -5.76
N ALA A 67 3.39 3.94 -6.32
CA ALA A 67 3.23 5.17 -5.56
C ALA A 67 2.13 5.00 -4.51
N SER A 68 0.96 4.47 -4.88
CA SER A 68 -0.15 4.26 -3.96
C SER A 68 0.16 3.24 -2.84
N GLY A 69 1.04 2.27 -3.10
CA GLY A 69 1.59 1.36 -2.09
C GLY A 69 2.52 2.07 -1.11
N PHE A 70 3.51 2.82 -1.63
CA PHE A 70 4.49 3.56 -0.84
C PHE A 70 3.95 4.84 -0.19
N THR A 71 2.72 5.25 -0.46
CA THR A 71 2.07 6.38 0.24
C THR A 71 0.86 5.91 1.04
N THR A 72 0.77 4.59 1.30
CA THR A 72 -0.34 3.96 2.03
C THR A 72 -1.74 4.40 1.56
N THR A 73 -1.88 4.74 0.28
CA THR A 73 -3.15 5.23 -0.30
C THR A 73 -4.05 4.09 -0.74
N GLY A 74 -3.47 2.97 -1.18
CA GLY A 74 -4.23 1.75 -1.46
C GLY A 74 -5.11 1.74 -2.69
N LEU A 75 -5.02 2.78 -3.52
CA LEU A 75 -5.70 2.80 -4.80
C LEU A 75 -4.98 1.86 -5.76
N SER A 76 -5.75 0.96 -6.36
CA SER A 76 -5.22 -0.01 -7.31
C SER A 76 -5.80 0.21 -8.70
N MET A 77 -4.93 0.15 -9.71
CA MET A 77 -5.35 0.04 -11.11
C MET A 77 -5.48 -1.42 -11.57
N ILE A 78 -5.16 -2.39 -10.69
CA ILE A 78 -5.31 -3.81 -10.97
C ILE A 78 -6.75 -4.22 -10.67
N THR A 79 -7.49 -4.59 -11.71
CA THR A 79 -8.93 -4.92 -11.61
C THR A 79 -9.20 -6.25 -10.91
N GLN A 80 -8.32 -7.24 -11.08
CA GLN A 80 -8.48 -8.60 -10.54
C GLN A 80 -7.23 -9.02 -9.76
N PRO A 81 -7.09 -8.55 -8.50
CA PRO A 81 -5.92 -8.89 -7.68
C PRO A 81 -5.87 -10.37 -7.29
N GLU A 82 -6.99 -11.09 -7.34
CA GLU A 82 -7.03 -12.55 -7.11
C GLU A 82 -6.23 -13.37 -8.14
N ASN A 83 -6.07 -12.86 -9.36
CA ASN A 83 -5.33 -13.55 -10.43
C ASN A 83 -3.82 -13.30 -10.35
N LEU A 84 -3.38 -12.43 -9.44
CA LEU A 84 -1.96 -12.17 -9.23
C LEU A 84 -1.30 -13.34 -8.49
N PRO A 85 -0.04 -13.66 -8.81
CA PRO A 85 0.74 -14.60 -8.01
C PRO A 85 0.74 -14.20 -6.54
N GLN A 86 0.70 -15.20 -5.67
CA GLN A 86 0.66 -15.04 -4.22
C GLN A 86 1.80 -14.15 -3.67
N SER A 87 3.01 -14.27 -4.23
CA SER A 87 4.17 -13.44 -3.90
C SER A 87 3.96 -11.95 -4.20
N PHE A 88 3.21 -11.64 -5.25
CA PHE A 88 2.96 -10.26 -5.67
C PHE A 88 1.90 -9.58 -4.83
N ASN A 89 0.86 -10.32 -4.45
CA ASN A 89 -0.13 -9.84 -3.48
C ASN A 89 0.53 -9.54 -2.13
N PHE A 90 1.47 -10.39 -1.70
CA PHE A 90 2.29 -10.10 -0.52
C PHE A 90 3.15 -8.85 -0.70
N TYR A 91 3.83 -8.70 -1.85
CA TYR A 91 4.66 -7.53 -2.13
C TYR A 91 3.89 -6.21 -2.03
N ARG A 92 2.67 -6.16 -2.59
CA ARG A 92 1.78 -4.98 -2.51
C ARG A 92 1.50 -4.60 -1.05
N ALA A 93 1.06 -5.55 -0.24
CA ALA A 93 0.79 -5.30 1.17
C ALA A 93 2.07 -4.95 1.96
N TYR A 94 3.19 -5.58 1.62
CA TYR A 94 4.48 -5.29 2.22
C TYR A 94 4.93 -3.85 1.95
N THR A 95 4.72 -3.31 0.75
CA THR A 95 5.07 -1.90 0.46
C THR A 95 4.31 -0.92 1.34
N GLN A 96 3.03 -1.19 1.65
CA GLN A 96 2.23 -0.37 2.57
C GLN A 96 2.78 -0.47 4.00
N TRP A 97 3.10 -1.67 4.46
CA TRP A 97 3.67 -1.89 5.79
C TRP A 97 5.03 -1.20 5.99
N VAL A 98 5.92 -1.27 4.98
CA VAL A 98 7.22 -0.59 5.01
C VAL A 98 7.07 0.92 5.05
N ASP A 99 6.12 1.49 4.30
CA ASP A 99 5.84 2.92 4.33
C ASP A 99 5.26 3.36 5.68
N GLY A 100 4.34 2.59 6.26
CA GLY A 100 3.78 2.86 7.58
C GLY A 100 4.86 2.98 8.68
N LEU A 101 5.89 2.13 8.62
CA LEU A 101 7.07 2.26 9.48
C LEU A 101 7.93 3.49 9.13
N SER A 102 8.12 3.77 7.85
CA SER A 102 8.94 4.89 7.36
C SER A 102 8.36 6.24 7.76
N PHE A 103 7.04 6.41 7.73
CA PHE A 103 6.38 7.63 8.15
C PHE A 103 6.66 7.97 9.62
N ILE A 104 6.73 6.97 10.50
CA ILE A 104 7.08 7.15 11.92
C ILE A 104 8.49 7.72 12.07
N TYR A 105 9.45 7.21 11.29
CA TYR A 105 10.82 7.73 11.28
C TYR A 105 10.93 9.13 10.67
N LEU A 106 10.12 9.46 9.65
CA LEU A 106 10.09 10.82 9.09
C LEU A 106 9.67 11.83 10.16
N VAL A 107 8.66 11.50 10.96
CA VAL A 107 8.23 12.32 12.09
C VAL A 107 9.37 12.50 13.11
N MET A 108 10.16 11.46 13.38
CA MET A 108 11.33 11.54 14.28
C MET A 108 12.37 12.58 13.84
N ILE A 109 12.62 12.68 12.54
CA ILE A 109 13.68 13.52 11.98
C ILE A 109 13.22 14.97 11.84
N PHE A 110 11.95 15.19 11.46
CA PHE A 110 11.45 16.53 11.11
C PHE A 110 10.86 17.32 12.27
N PHE A 111 10.40 16.67 13.33
CA PHE A 111 9.79 17.35 14.46
C PHE A 111 10.83 17.58 15.57
N PRO A 112 11.34 18.82 15.73
CA PRO A 112 12.23 19.14 16.83
C PRO A 112 11.51 19.04 18.17
N GLU A 113 12.19 18.46 19.16
CA GLU A 113 11.61 18.15 20.48
C GLU A 113 11.05 19.40 21.20
N GLU A 114 11.60 20.58 20.92
CA GLU A 114 11.18 21.86 21.49
C GLU A 114 9.74 22.24 21.13
N LYS A 115 9.32 22.04 19.87
CA LYS A 115 7.95 22.30 19.40
C LYS A 115 6.94 21.29 19.96
N LEU A 116 7.41 20.11 20.36
CA LEU A 116 6.61 19.06 20.97
C LEU A 116 6.50 19.19 22.49
N SER A 117 7.35 19.99 23.15
CA SER A 117 7.22 20.24 24.60
C SER A 117 5.89 20.88 24.97
N ALA A 118 5.30 21.68 24.07
CA ALA A 118 3.96 22.25 24.22
C ALA A 118 2.84 21.19 24.19
N TRP A 119 3.05 20.06 23.50
CA TRP A 119 2.12 18.93 23.50
C TRP A 119 2.33 18.00 24.70
N LYS A 120 3.55 17.92 25.23
CA LYS A 120 3.87 17.17 26.46
C LYS A 120 3.11 17.70 27.67
N SER A 121 2.96 19.03 27.78
CA SER A 121 2.18 19.65 28.87
C SER A 121 0.68 19.35 28.76
N VAL A 122 0.14 19.18 27.56
CA VAL A 122 -1.27 18.84 27.32
C VAL A 122 -1.56 17.35 27.57
N LEU A 123 -0.61 16.47 27.27
CA LEU A 123 -0.77 15.01 27.42
C LEU A 123 -0.49 14.52 28.86
N GLY A 124 -0.12 15.39 29.80
CA GLY A 124 0.10 15.06 31.21
C GLY A 124 1.26 14.08 31.47
N GLY A 125 2.05 13.76 30.45
CA GLY A 125 3.21 12.89 30.56
C GLY A 125 4.42 13.69 31.05
N GLY A 126 5.11 13.18 32.08
CA GLY A 126 6.39 13.70 32.56
C GLY A 126 7.50 13.67 31.49
N MET A 127 8.76 13.69 31.92
CA MET A 127 10.00 13.87 31.12
C MET A 127 10.27 12.83 29.99
N LEU A 128 9.27 12.17 29.42
CA LEU A 128 9.43 11.25 28.30
C LEU A 128 10.07 11.98 27.12
N GLN A 129 11.18 11.43 26.64
CA GLN A 129 11.85 11.93 25.45
C GLN A 129 10.99 11.59 24.24
N PHE A 130 10.91 12.49 23.25
CA PHE A 130 10.10 12.24 22.05
C PHE A 130 10.56 10.99 21.30
N LYS A 131 11.86 10.69 21.37
CA LYS A 131 12.46 9.45 20.85
C LYS A 131 11.88 8.21 21.52
N GLU A 132 11.69 8.22 22.84
CA GLU A 132 11.11 7.10 23.58
C GLU A 132 9.64 6.88 23.18
N PHE A 133 8.89 7.96 22.97
CA PHE A 133 7.51 7.88 22.46
C PHE A 133 7.46 7.23 21.07
N LEU A 134 8.33 7.64 20.15
CA LEU A 134 8.37 7.07 18.80
C LEU A 134 8.86 5.62 18.77
N VAL A 135 9.84 5.26 19.60
CA VAL A 135 10.26 3.86 19.78
C VAL A 135 9.11 3.02 20.32
N THR A 136 8.36 3.57 21.28
CA THR A 136 7.15 2.91 21.82
C THR A 136 6.10 2.72 20.73
N LEU A 137 5.92 3.70 19.84
CA LEU A 137 4.97 3.61 18.74
C LEU A 137 5.38 2.55 17.70
N VAL A 138 6.67 2.44 17.37
CA VAL A 138 7.20 1.35 16.52
C VAL A 138 7.00 -0.01 17.20
N CYS A 139 7.25 -0.11 18.50
CA CYS A 139 7.04 -1.33 19.28
C CYS A 139 5.56 -1.75 19.25
N ILE A 140 4.64 -0.83 19.55
CA ILE A 140 3.19 -1.08 19.50
C ILE A 140 2.76 -1.51 18.10
N PHE A 141 3.19 -0.80 17.06
CA PHE A 141 2.88 -1.14 15.67
C PHE A 141 3.37 -2.56 15.30
N SER A 142 4.58 -2.92 15.73
CA SER A 142 5.17 -4.23 15.47
C SER A 142 4.45 -5.34 16.23
N VAL A 143 4.19 -5.15 17.52
CA VAL A 143 3.45 -6.12 18.35
C VAL A 143 2.03 -6.30 17.82
N TYR A 144 1.34 -5.20 17.49
CA TYR A 144 -0.02 -5.26 16.96
C TYR A 144 -0.08 -5.99 15.61
N THR A 145 0.92 -5.80 14.74
CA THR A 145 1.06 -6.59 13.50
C THR A 145 1.14 -8.08 13.80
N VAL A 146 2.02 -8.50 14.71
CA VAL A 146 2.21 -9.91 15.05
C VAL A 146 0.96 -10.53 15.67
N VAL A 147 0.32 -9.81 16.60
CA VAL A 147 -0.92 -10.26 17.26
C VAL A 147 -2.04 -10.44 16.23
N LEU A 148 -2.25 -9.47 15.34
CA LEU A 148 -3.28 -9.56 14.31
C LEU A 148 -3.01 -10.69 13.31
N VAL A 149 -1.76 -10.87 12.87
CA VAL A 149 -1.38 -12.01 12.01
C VAL A 149 -1.71 -13.32 12.73
N PHE A 150 -1.28 -13.46 13.97
CA PHE A 150 -1.52 -14.66 14.76
C PHE A 150 -3.03 -14.95 14.90
N LEU A 151 -3.84 -13.94 15.26
CA LEU A 151 -5.29 -14.08 15.37
C LEU A 151 -5.94 -14.49 14.05
N LEU A 152 -5.54 -13.89 12.92
CA LEU A 152 -6.09 -14.29 11.62
C LEU A 152 -5.70 -15.73 11.25
N LEU A 153 -4.47 -16.15 11.53
CA LEU A 153 -4.02 -17.52 11.25
C LEU A 153 -4.81 -18.55 12.05
N LEU A 154 -5.21 -18.25 13.30
CA LEU A 154 -6.05 -19.14 14.11
C LEU A 154 -7.44 -19.39 13.50
N THR A 155 -7.96 -18.47 12.69
CA THR A 155 -9.27 -18.66 12.04
C THR A 155 -9.23 -19.74 10.96
N GLY A 156 -8.06 -20.02 10.38
CA GLY A 156 -7.87 -21.02 9.33
C GLY A 156 -8.67 -20.78 8.04
N GLN A 157 -9.33 -19.64 7.88
CA GLN A 157 -10.24 -19.37 6.76
C GLN A 157 -9.54 -18.88 5.49
N ILE A 158 -8.29 -18.41 5.61
CA ILE A 158 -7.53 -17.77 4.54
C ILE A 158 -6.13 -18.39 4.51
N ALA A 159 -5.55 -18.63 3.33
CA ALA A 159 -4.19 -19.14 3.26
C ALA A 159 -3.17 -18.13 3.85
N ASP A 160 -2.12 -18.64 4.48
CA ASP A 160 -1.24 -17.92 5.41
C ASP A 160 -0.73 -16.57 4.86
N ILE A 161 -0.26 -16.54 3.61
CA ILE A 161 0.26 -15.28 3.02
C ILE A 161 -0.83 -14.22 2.90
N TYR A 162 -2.07 -14.61 2.58
CA TYR A 162 -3.15 -13.64 2.39
C TYR A 162 -3.60 -13.07 3.74
N ALA A 163 -3.56 -13.87 4.80
CA ALA A 163 -3.74 -13.39 6.16
C ALA A 163 -2.68 -12.35 6.54
N VAL A 164 -1.39 -12.63 6.28
CA VAL A 164 -0.30 -11.67 6.53
C VAL A 164 -0.48 -10.39 5.72
N SER A 165 -0.77 -10.53 4.43
CA SER A 165 -0.96 -9.40 3.52
C SER A 165 -2.14 -8.51 3.95
N ALA A 166 -3.25 -9.11 4.40
CA ALA A 166 -4.40 -8.37 4.90
C ALA A 166 -4.04 -7.55 6.15
N VAL A 167 -3.28 -8.13 7.09
CA VAL A 167 -2.86 -7.41 8.30
C VAL A 167 -1.93 -6.25 8.00
N PHE A 168 -0.98 -6.46 7.09
CA PHE A 168 -0.05 -5.42 6.66
C PHE A 168 -0.77 -4.21 6.03
N ALA A 169 -1.79 -4.47 5.23
CA ALA A 169 -2.62 -3.43 4.63
C ALA A 169 -3.58 -2.75 5.61
N THR A 170 -4.10 -3.46 6.63
CA THR A 170 -5.05 -2.89 7.60
C THR A 170 -4.38 -2.04 8.66
N ILE A 171 -3.24 -2.49 9.21
CA ILE A 171 -2.55 -1.74 10.28
C ILE A 171 -2.05 -0.37 9.80
N THR A 172 -1.74 -0.28 8.51
CA THR A 172 -1.26 0.95 7.87
C THR A 172 -2.39 1.82 7.29
N GLY A 173 -3.64 1.35 7.34
CA GLY A 173 -4.77 2.04 6.73
C GLY A 173 -4.75 2.05 5.20
N GLY A 174 -3.86 1.26 4.58
CA GLY A 174 -3.67 1.25 3.13
C GLY A 174 -4.75 0.50 2.37
N GLY A 175 -5.17 -0.69 2.80
CA GLY A 175 -6.30 -1.38 2.17
C GLY A 175 -6.01 -2.13 0.86
N PHE A 176 -4.75 -2.50 0.57
CA PHE A 176 -4.46 -3.49 -0.47
C PHE A 176 -4.85 -4.90 -0.02
N PHE A 177 -6.01 -5.36 -0.50
CA PHE A 177 -6.48 -6.72 -0.28
C PHE A 177 -6.30 -7.59 -1.53
N ALA A 178 -5.87 -8.84 -1.33
CA ALA A 178 -5.75 -9.83 -2.39
C ALA A 178 -7.12 -10.35 -2.85
N TYR A 179 -8.10 -10.39 -1.95
CA TYR A 179 -9.47 -10.78 -2.23
C TYR A 179 -10.39 -9.58 -2.06
N LEU A 180 -10.94 -9.07 -3.17
CA LEU A 180 -11.97 -8.04 -3.14
C LEU A 180 -13.29 -8.54 -2.52
N ARG A 181 -13.37 -9.84 -2.21
CA ARG A 181 -14.61 -10.57 -1.91
C ARG A 181 -14.94 -10.74 -0.42
N PHE A 182 -14.09 -10.26 0.50
CA PHE A 182 -14.38 -10.30 1.95
C PHE A 182 -15.62 -9.47 2.37
N TYR A 183 -16.21 -8.65 1.49
CA TYR A 183 -17.37 -7.79 1.82
C TYR A 183 -18.58 -7.87 0.88
N PHE A 184 -18.68 -8.89 0.04
CA PHE A 184 -19.96 -9.20 -0.63
C PHE A 184 -20.58 -10.52 -0.21
N ALA A 185 -20.21 -11.03 0.97
CA ALA A 185 -21.04 -11.97 1.72
C ALA A 185 -22.34 -11.32 2.25
N GLY A 186 -22.47 -9.98 2.14
CA GLY A 186 -23.72 -9.23 2.38
C GLY A 186 -24.62 -9.00 1.15
N GLN A 187 -24.30 -9.53 -0.04
CA GLN A 187 -25.17 -9.36 -1.23
C GLN A 187 -26.46 -10.20 -1.21
N HIS A 188 -26.86 -10.76 -0.08
CA HIS A 188 -28.26 -11.18 0.06
C HIS A 188 -29.25 -10.00 0.05
N TRP A 189 -28.77 -8.76 0.20
CA TRP A 189 -29.62 -7.57 0.32
C TRP A 189 -29.79 -6.70 -0.94
N PHE A 190 -29.09 -6.99 -2.05
CA PHE A 190 -29.36 -6.30 -3.32
C PHE A 190 -30.29 -7.13 -4.20
N PRO A 191 -31.57 -6.74 -4.37
CA PRO A 191 -32.48 -7.47 -5.23
C PRO A 191 -31.97 -7.43 -6.68
N ARG A 192 -31.91 -8.62 -7.31
CA ARG A 192 -31.53 -8.87 -8.71
C ARG A 192 -32.49 -8.24 -9.76
N SER A 193 -33.17 -7.15 -9.44
CA SER A 193 -34.19 -6.55 -10.31
C SER A 193 -33.62 -5.59 -11.36
N HIS A 194 -32.41 -5.02 -11.15
CA HIS A 194 -31.88 -4.00 -12.06
C HIS A 194 -30.94 -4.51 -13.17
N GLN A 195 -30.45 -5.75 -13.08
CA GLN A 195 -29.58 -6.32 -14.13
C GLN A 195 -30.37 -6.76 -15.38
N ARG A 196 -31.69 -7.00 -15.25
CA ARG A 196 -32.52 -7.56 -16.34
C ARG A 196 -32.98 -6.55 -17.40
N ARG A 197 -32.76 -5.24 -17.22
CA ARG A 197 -33.25 -4.21 -18.18
C ARG A 197 -32.29 -3.86 -19.31
N HIS A 198 -31.00 -4.21 -19.21
CA HIS A 198 -30.03 -3.86 -20.25
C HIS A 198 -29.85 -4.96 -21.31
N ASP A 199 -30.25 -6.20 -21.03
CA ASP A 199 -30.15 -7.31 -21.98
C ASP A 199 -31.33 -7.38 -22.96
N THR A 200 -32.49 -6.81 -22.62
CA THR A 200 -33.66 -6.76 -23.52
C THR A 200 -33.53 -5.73 -24.65
N LEU A 201 -32.58 -4.80 -24.57
CA LEU A 201 -32.38 -3.77 -25.61
C LEU A 201 -31.37 -4.19 -26.70
N ARG A 202 -30.80 -5.40 -26.63
CA ARG A 202 -29.91 -5.97 -27.66
C ARG A 202 -30.46 -7.25 -28.30
N ALA A 203 -31.78 -7.42 -28.33
CA ALA A 203 -32.39 -8.40 -29.22
C ALA A 203 -32.38 -7.82 -30.65
N PRO A 204 -31.78 -8.49 -31.66
CA PRO A 204 -31.95 -8.07 -33.04
C PRO A 204 -33.42 -8.17 -33.42
N LEU A 205 -34.00 -7.04 -33.86
CA LEU A 205 -35.37 -6.92 -34.33
C LEU A 205 -35.59 -7.90 -35.50
N ARG A 206 -36.15 -9.07 -35.24
CA ARG A 206 -36.68 -9.94 -36.30
C ARG A 206 -38.01 -9.34 -36.75
N LEU A 207 -37.97 -8.56 -37.83
CA LEU A 207 -39.17 -8.13 -38.57
C LEU A 207 -39.90 -9.38 -39.09
N PRO A 208 -41.21 -9.54 -38.84
CA PRO A 208 -42.00 -10.57 -39.51
C PRO A 208 -42.23 -10.13 -40.95
N LEU A 209 -41.70 -10.91 -41.90
CA LEU A 209 -42.06 -10.81 -43.32
C LEU A 209 -43.54 -11.21 -43.46
N LEU A 210 -44.39 -10.23 -43.76
CA LEU A 210 -45.73 -10.45 -44.30
C LEU A 210 -45.59 -11.11 -45.67
N HIS A 211 -45.88 -12.40 -45.73
CA HIS A 211 -46.28 -13.07 -46.96
C HIS A 211 -47.71 -13.59 -46.78
N LEU A 212 -48.59 -13.04 -47.62
CA LEU A 212 -49.96 -13.46 -47.98
C LEU A 212 -51.06 -13.18 -46.97
#